data_AF-A0A9N9BIW6-F1
#
_entry.id   AF-A0A9N9BIW6-F1
#
_cell.length_a   1.000
_cell.length_b   1.000
_cell.length_c   1.000
_cell.angle_alpha   90.00
_cell.angle_beta   90.00
_cell.angle_gamma   90.00
#
_symmetry.space_group_name_H-M   'P 1'
#
loop_
_entity.id
_entity.type
_entity.pdbx_description
1 polymer ?
#
loop_
_entity_poly.entity_id
_entity_poly.type
_entity_poly.pdbx_seq_one_letter_code
_entity_poly.pdbx_strand_id
1 'polypeptide(L)'
;ALEEAISIERSTPLPLEAPDCFKVRGLEKSWADLTEDGRDFRQEIWYRTHIIVSRREGITPLEHLAEHLKQVFEEEDIEQYSPSTGHTESNCSL
;
A
#
# COMPACT_ATOMS: atom_id res chain seq x y z
N ALA A 1 -2.60 1.30 24.42
CA ALA A 1 -3.39 2.38 23.75
C ALA A 1 -2.83 2.65 22.34
N LEU A 2 -3.54 3.35 21.44
CA LEU A 2 -3.06 3.58 20.05
C LEU A 2 -1.69 4.29 19.99
N GLU A 3 -1.50 5.33 20.79
CA GLU A 3 -0.22 6.06 20.84
C GLU A 3 0.93 5.20 21.37
N GLU A 4 0.64 4.25 22.25
CA GLU A 4 1.61 3.27 22.73
C GLU A 4 2.00 2.31 21.60
N ALA A 5 1.03 1.83 20.81
CA ALA A 5 1.29 0.99 19.64
C ALA A 5 2.13 1.72 18.59
N ILE A 6 1.81 2.99 18.30
CA ILE A 6 2.61 3.84 17.39
C ILE A 6 4.03 4.03 17.91
N SER A 7 4.19 4.26 19.22
CA SER A 7 5.51 4.42 19.82
C SER A 7 6.33 3.13 19.74
N ILE A 8 5.73 1.98 20.09
CA ILE A 8 6.38 0.67 20.01
C ILE A 8 6.79 0.37 18.57
N GLU A 9 5.89 0.59 17.60
CA GLU A 9 6.16 0.38 16.18
C GLU A 9 7.43 1.14 15.76
N ARG A 10 7.54 2.43 16.07
CA ARG A 10 8.68 3.26 15.66
C ARG A 10 9.99 2.94 16.37
N SER A 11 9.94 2.33 17.56
CA SER A 11 11.12 1.99 18.35
C SER A 11 11.59 0.55 18.16
N THR A 12 10.72 -0.32 17.63
CA THR A 12 11.06 -1.73 17.39
C THR A 12 11.78 -1.86 16.06
N PRO A 13 12.90 -2.59 15.97
CA PRO A 13 13.53 -2.90 14.69
C PRO A 13 12.53 -3.51 13.70
N LEU A 14 12.66 -3.18 12.42
CA LEU A 14 11.81 -3.78 11.39
C LEU A 14 12.06 -5.30 11.37
N PRO A 15 11.00 -6.13 11.44
CA PRO A 15 11.17 -7.58 11.30
C PRO A 15 11.61 -7.93 9.88
N LEU A 16 12.47 -8.94 9.77
CA LEU A 16 12.84 -9.53 8.48
C LEU A 16 11.63 -10.15 7.77
N GLU A 17 10.68 -10.67 8.55
CA GLU A 17 9.44 -11.25 8.05
C GLU A 17 8.33 -10.21 8.01
N ALA A 18 7.48 -10.26 6.99
CA ALA A 18 6.37 -9.33 6.86
C ALA A 18 5.42 -9.43 8.06
N PRO A 19 4.96 -8.29 8.62
CA PRO A 19 3.95 -8.29 9.66
C PRO A 19 2.61 -8.81 9.10
N ASP A 20 1.73 -9.26 10.00
CA ASP A 20 0.47 -9.90 9.61
C ASP A 20 -0.40 -9.00 8.73
N CYS A 21 -0.41 -7.69 8.97
CA CYS A 21 -1.17 -6.74 8.16
C CYS A 21 -0.75 -6.67 6.69
N PHE A 22 0.50 -7.03 6.37
CA PHE A 22 1.00 -7.21 5.02
C PHE A 22 0.68 -8.61 4.48
N LYS A 23 0.89 -9.66 5.29
CA LYS A 23 0.62 -11.06 4.91
C LYS A 23 -0.84 -11.30 4.53
N VAL A 24 -1.80 -10.83 5.34
CA VAL A 24 -3.24 -11.02 5.06
C VAL A 24 -3.70 -10.31 3.79
N ARG A 25 -2.89 -9.35 3.28
CA ARG A 25 -3.15 -8.60 2.05
C ARG A 25 -2.30 -9.08 0.86
N GLY A 26 -1.44 -10.09 1.04
CA GLY A 26 -0.54 -10.59 -0.01
C GLY A 26 0.59 -9.61 -0.38
N LEU A 27 1.04 -8.79 0.57
CA LEU A 27 2.03 -7.72 0.37
C LEU A 27 3.45 -8.11 0.81
N GLU A 28 3.76 -9.40 0.93
CA GLU A 28 5.08 -9.87 1.40
C GLU A 28 6.22 -9.39 0.50
N LYS A 29 6.00 -9.30 -0.82
CA LYS A 29 6.98 -8.74 -1.74
C LYS A 29 7.20 -7.24 -1.50
N SER A 30 6.13 -6.47 -1.35
CA SER A 30 6.23 -5.04 -1.04
C SER A 30 6.94 -4.79 0.30
N TRP A 31 6.72 -5.66 1.29
CA TRP A 31 7.47 -5.62 2.55
C TRP A 31 8.96 -5.87 2.34
N ALA A 32 9.32 -6.88 1.55
CA ALA A 32 10.71 -7.18 1.24
C ALA A 32 11.38 -6.00 0.54
N ASP A 33 10.72 -5.39 -0.45
CA ASP A 33 11.24 -4.22 -1.19
C ASP A 33 11.43 -3.00 -0.26
N LEU A 34 10.49 -2.75 0.67
CA LEU A 34 10.59 -1.68 1.67
C LEU A 34 11.74 -1.90 2.67
N THR A 35 12.20 -3.13 2.85
CA THR A 35 13.20 -3.52 3.86
C THR A 35 14.54 -3.99 3.28
N GLU A 36 14.67 -4.05 1.95
CA GLU A 36 15.81 -4.63 1.21
C GLU A 36 17.16 -4.03 1.62
N ASP A 37 17.22 -2.71 1.80
CA ASP A 37 18.47 -2.00 2.12
C ASP A 37 18.77 -1.91 3.63
N GLY A 38 17.98 -2.57 4.47
CA GLY A 38 18.04 -2.41 5.94
C GLY A 38 17.74 -0.98 6.42
N ARG A 39 17.24 -0.12 5.52
CA ARG A 39 16.78 1.23 5.85
C ARG A 39 15.44 1.16 6.56
N ASP A 40 15.31 1.94 7.62
CA ASP A 40 14.04 2.11 8.30
C ASP A 40 13.18 3.14 7.55
N PHE A 41 12.34 2.65 6.62
CA PHE A 41 11.42 3.49 5.85
C PHE A 41 10.47 4.30 6.75
N ARG A 42 10.25 3.89 8.00
CA ARG A 42 9.40 4.62 8.96
C ARG A 42 10.00 5.96 9.39
N GLN A 43 11.28 6.21 9.06
CA GLN A 43 11.95 7.49 9.28
C GLN A 43 11.84 8.44 8.07
N GLU A 44 11.35 7.95 6.94
CA GLU A 44 11.24 8.75 5.72
C GLU A 44 10.08 9.76 5.77
N ILE A 45 10.21 10.85 5.01
CA ILE A 45 9.23 11.95 5.04
C ILE A 45 7.86 11.48 4.57
N TRP A 46 7.80 10.63 3.54
CA TRP A 46 6.53 10.12 3.00
C TRP A 46 5.77 9.27 4.02
N TYR A 47 6.48 8.56 4.91
CA TYR A 47 5.84 7.72 5.93
C TYR A 47 5.04 8.54 6.97
N ARG A 48 5.36 9.84 7.12
CA ARG A 48 4.66 10.74 8.05
C ARG A 48 3.17 10.83 7.77
N THR A 49 2.77 10.74 6.50
CA THR A 49 1.35 10.75 6.12
C THR A 49 0.62 9.58 6.76
N HIS A 50 1.20 8.38 6.74
CA HIS A 50 0.59 7.20 7.36
C HIS A 50 0.45 7.37 8.88
N ILE A 51 1.39 8.02 9.56
CA ILE A 51 1.26 8.32 10.99
C ILE A 51 0.10 9.27 11.28
N ILE A 52 -0.07 10.32 10.47
CA ILE A 52 -1.10 11.34 10.70
C ILE A 52 -2.49 10.78 10.42
N VAL A 53 -2.64 10.03 9.32
CA VAL A 53 -3.94 9.49 8.90
C VAL A 53 -4.35 8.31 9.78
N SER A 54 -3.44 7.39 10.10
CA SER A 54 -3.76 6.22 10.94
C SER A 54 -4.28 6.62 12.32
N ARG A 55 -3.79 7.73 12.87
CA ARG A 55 -4.30 8.32 14.13
C ARG A 55 -5.77 8.72 14.06
N ARG A 56 -6.20 9.27 12.92
CA ARG A 56 -7.60 9.67 12.71
C ARG A 56 -8.50 8.44 12.55
N GLU A 57 -7.97 7.39 11.95
CA GLU A 57 -8.68 6.13 11.68
C GLU A 57 -8.64 5.15 12.85
N GLY A 58 -7.79 5.40 13.85
CA GLY A 58 -7.66 4.53 15.01
C GLY A 58 -6.84 3.27 14.78
N ILE A 59 -6.03 3.24 13.72
CA ILE A 59 -5.20 2.08 13.32
C ILE A 59 -3.71 2.41 13.38
N THR A 60 -2.85 1.39 13.30
CA THR A 60 -1.40 1.61 13.30
C THR A 60 -0.92 2.16 11.94
N PRO A 61 0.19 2.91 11.90
CA PRO A 61 0.73 3.43 10.65
C PRO A 61 1.11 2.33 9.65
N LEU A 62 1.60 1.16 10.13
CA LEU A 62 1.82 0.00 9.28
C LEU A 62 0.53 -0.59 8.69
N GLU A 63 -0.56 -0.63 9.46
CA GLU A 63 -1.87 -1.08 8.96
C GLU A 63 -2.35 -0.15 7.83
N HIS A 64 -2.30 1.16 8.08
CA HIS A 64 -2.69 2.15 7.08
C HIS A 64 -1.79 2.10 5.82
N LEU A 65 -0.49 1.84 5.97
CA LEU A 65 0.40 1.62 4.82
C LEU A 65 0.00 0.36 4.03
N ALA A 66 -0.30 -0.75 4.71
CA ALA A 66 -0.69 -1.99 4.05
C ALA A 66 -2.02 -1.81 3.28
N GLU A 67 -2.99 -1.08 3.84
CA GLU A 67 -4.22 -0.74 3.14
C GLU A 67 -3.98 0.13 1.91
N HIS A 68 -3.14 1.15 2.05
CA HIS A 68 -2.79 2.03 0.95
C HIS A 68 -2.11 1.27 -0.20
N LEU A 69 -1.13 0.43 0.08
CA LEU A 69 -0.43 -0.36 -0.94
C LEU A 69 -1.39 -1.32 -1.65
N LYS A 70 -2.31 -1.95 -0.92
CA LYS A 70 -3.30 -2.87 -1.50
C LYS A 70 -4.22 -2.14 -2.49
N GLN A 71 -4.66 -0.93 -2.15
CA GLN A 71 -5.50 -0.11 -3.03
C GLN A 71 -4.77 0.29 -4.31
N VAL A 72 -3.50 0.70 -4.22
CA VAL A 72 -2.70 1.08 -5.40
C VAL A 72 -2.61 -0.08 -6.39
N PHE A 73 -2.31 -1.30 -5.93
CA PHE A 73 -2.25 -2.46 -6.82
C PHE A 73 -3.61 -2.84 -7.43
N GLU A 74 -4.70 -2.67 -6.70
CA GLU A 74 -6.05 -2.93 -7.22
C GLU A 74 -6.48 -1.89 -8.26
N GLU A 75 -6.12 -0.62 -8.06
CA GLU A 75 -6.38 0.45 -9.03
C GLU A 75 -5.56 0.27 -10.33
N GLU A 76 -4.30 -0.17 -10.22
CA GLU A 76 -3.45 -0.47 -11.39
C GLU A 76 -3.95 -1.68 -12.21
N ASP A 77 -4.58 -2.69 -11.57
CA ASP A 77 -5.19 -3.83 -12.27
C ASP A 77 -6.51 -3.44 -12.98
N ILE A 78 -7.24 -2.45 -12.46
CA ILE A 78 -8.53 -2.02 -13.04
C ILE A 78 -8.33 -1.19 -14.33
N GLU A 79 -7.23 -0.45 -14.47
CA GLU A 79 -6.96 0.34 -15.69
C GLU A 79 -6.58 -0.50 -16.92
N GLN A 80 -6.33 -1.82 -16.78
CA GLN A 80 -6.05 -2.71 -17.93
C GLN A 80 -7.29 -3.25 -18.65
N TYR A 81 -8.51 -3.07 -18.12
CA TYR A 81 -9.74 -3.42 -18.84
C TYR A 81 -10.31 -2.20 -19.58
N SER A 82 -9.65 -1.82 -20.70
CA SER A 82 -10.34 -1.07 -21.75
C SER A 82 -11.39 -1.98 -22.38
N PRO A 83 -12.71 -1.70 -22.32
CA PRO A 83 -13.66 -2.44 -23.12
C PRO A 83 -13.38 -2.10 -24.58
N SER A 84 -12.79 -3.06 -25.29
CA SER A 84 -12.75 -3.05 -26.75
C SER A 84 -14.20 -3.10 -27.25
N THR A 85 -14.81 -1.94 -27.50
CA THR A 85 -16.03 -1.87 -28.31
C THR A 85 -15.63 -2.03 -29.77
N GLY A 86 -15.50 -3.29 -30.17
CA GLY A 86 -15.74 -3.66 -31.57
C GLY A 86 -17.20 -3.40 -31.94
N HIS A 87 -17.40 -3.15 -33.24
CA HIS A 87 -18.62 -2.88 -34.03
C HIS A 87 -18.66 -1.44 -34.56
N THR A 88 -18.83 -1.14 -35.84
CA THR A 88 -19.07 -1.92 -37.08
C THR A 88 -18.85 -0.94 -38.24
N GLU A 89 -18.54 -1.46 -39.43
CA GLU A 89 -18.44 -0.71 -40.69
C GLU A 89 -19.53 0.36 -40.87
N SER A 90 -19.14 1.53 -41.37
CA SER A 90 -20.03 2.36 -42.18
C SER A 90 -19.20 3.08 -43.25
N ASN A 91 -19.26 2.52 -44.45
CA ASN A 91 -18.73 3.10 -45.68
C ASN A 91 -19.31 4.50 -45.90
N CYS A 92 -18.47 5.52 -46.00
CA CYS A 92 -18.83 6.77 -46.67
C CYS A 92 -18.26 6.74 -48.09
N SER A 93 -19.13 6.38 -49.04
CA SER A 93 -19.00 6.76 -50.44
C SER A 93 -20.13 7.72 -50.79
N LEU A 94 -19.73 8.94 -51.17
CA LEU A 94 -20.29 9.92 -52.12
C LEU A 94 -20.10 11.37 -51.62
#